data_AF-A0AAV3YB57-F1
#
_entry.id   AF-A0AAV3YB57-F1
#
_cell.length_a   1.000
_cell.length_b   1.000
_cell.length_c   1.000
_cell.angle_alpha   90.00
_cell.angle_beta   90.00
_cell.angle_gamma   90.00
#
_symmetry.space_group_name_H-M   'P 1'
#
loop_
_entity.id
_entity.type
_entity.pdbx_description
1 polymer ?
#
loop_
_entity_poly.entity_id
_entity_poly.type
_entity_poly.pdbx_seq_one_letter_code
_entity_poly.pdbx_strand_id
1 'polypeptide(L)'
;MSVRQKVPEDDDENNEIGNVDCCLISSYCHVAFQVHVCRGAEKSLLGLFGKSENLPGIAWTRKMDGHVQAEHSVSSLIRCVNENPGEISLVCLGPLTNLALALRLDPLIATNLRELIIVGGNIE
;
A
#
# COMPACT_ATOMS: atom_id res chain seq x y z
N MET A 1 37.67 -0.80 22.39
CA MET A 1 36.50 -1.55 22.89
C MET A 1 35.30 -1.17 22.03
N SER A 2 35.01 -1.93 20.98
CA SER A 2 33.79 -1.73 20.17
C SER A 2 32.86 -2.88 20.50
N VAL A 3 31.82 -2.60 21.27
CA VAL A 3 30.81 -3.59 21.66
C VAL A 3 29.94 -3.83 20.44
N ARG A 4 30.16 -4.96 19.75
CA ARG A 4 29.17 -5.54 18.84
C ARG A 4 27.97 -5.96 19.69
N GLN A 5 26.94 -5.13 19.77
CA GLN A 5 25.64 -5.59 20.23
C GLN A 5 25.09 -6.54 19.18
N LYS A 6 24.99 -7.80 19.58
CA LYS A 6 24.36 -8.89 18.86
C LYS A 6 22.87 -8.57 18.79
N VAL A 7 22.37 -8.32 17.58
CA VAL A 7 20.92 -8.17 17.35
C VAL A 7 20.28 -9.54 17.61
N PRO A 8 19.20 -9.63 18.41
CA PRO A 8 18.51 -10.89 18.66
C PRO A 8 17.87 -11.39 17.36
N GLU A 9 17.94 -12.70 17.13
CA GLU A 9 17.11 -13.38 16.14
C GLU A 9 15.70 -13.48 16.75
N ASP A 10 14.82 -12.56 16.37
CA ASP A 10 13.40 -12.62 16.73
C ASP A 10 12.68 -13.49 15.67
N ASP A 11 12.42 -14.74 16.05
CA ASP A 11 11.60 -15.73 15.34
C ASP A 11 10.10 -15.36 15.41
N ASP A 12 9.71 -14.19 14.89
CA ASP A 12 8.30 -13.85 14.69
C ASP A 12 7.91 -14.07 13.22
N GLU A 13 7.51 -15.30 12.93
CA GLU A 13 7.12 -15.84 11.63
C GLU A 13 5.82 -15.25 11.06
N ASN A 14 5.33 -14.14 11.60
CA ASN A 14 4.19 -13.41 11.05
C ASN A 14 4.34 -11.91 11.33
N ASN A 15 4.03 -11.12 10.29
CA ASN A 15 3.28 -9.86 10.37
C ASN A 15 4.05 -8.54 10.05
N GLU A 16 3.36 -7.67 9.31
CA GLU A 16 3.47 -6.18 9.27
C GLU A 16 4.38 -5.43 8.29
N ILE A 17 5.33 -6.06 7.62
CA ILE A 17 6.47 -5.29 7.09
C ILE A 17 6.18 -4.42 5.83
N GLY A 18 5.14 -4.69 5.03
CA GLY A 18 4.88 -3.90 3.80
C GLY A 18 4.06 -2.61 3.97
N ASN A 19 3.30 -2.45 5.07
CA ASN A 19 2.43 -1.28 5.27
C ASN A 19 3.08 -0.20 6.13
N VAL A 20 4.20 -0.53 6.79
CA VAL A 20 4.94 0.40 7.66
C VAL A 20 5.64 1.51 6.86
N ASP A 21 6.08 1.24 5.63
CA ASP A 21 6.79 2.22 4.80
C ASP A 21 5.92 3.45 4.46
N CYS A 22 4.67 3.25 4.04
CA CYS A 22 3.77 4.36 3.70
C CYS A 22 3.40 5.21 4.92
N CYS A 23 3.13 4.59 6.08
CA CYS A 23 2.84 5.32 7.31
C CYS A 23 4.04 6.14 7.79
N LEU A 24 5.26 5.61 7.62
CA LEU A 24 6.49 6.32 7.95
C LEU A 24 6.71 7.53 7.05
N ILE A 25 6.57 7.39 5.72
CA ILE A 25 6.69 8.52 4.78
C ILE A 25 5.70 9.63 5.16
N SER A 26 4.45 9.26 5.44
CA SER A 26 3.42 10.21 5.87
C SER A 26 3.80 10.93 7.17
N SER A 27 4.36 10.21 8.15
CA SER A 27 4.89 10.77 9.40
C SER A 27 6.07 11.73 9.18
N TYR A 28 7.01 11.39 8.29
CA TYR A 28 8.20 12.20 8.03
C TYR A 28 7.89 13.50 7.29
N CYS A 29 6.94 13.46 6.37
CA CYS A 29 6.55 14.63 5.59
C CYS A 29 5.65 15.62 6.38
N HIS A 30 5.33 15.37 7.65
CA HIS A 30 4.31 16.11 8.43
C HIS A 30 2.92 16.14 7.76
N VAL A 31 2.64 15.20 6.83
CA VAL A 31 1.33 15.03 6.17
C VAL A 31 0.47 13.98 6.89
N ALA A 32 1.04 13.37 7.94
CA ALA A 32 0.56 12.21 8.69
C ALA A 32 -0.89 12.27 9.17
N PHE A 33 -1.41 13.47 9.41
CA PHE A 33 -2.72 13.64 10.03
C PHE A 33 -3.89 13.65 9.04
N GLN A 34 -3.65 13.69 7.72
CA GLN A 34 -4.72 13.86 6.73
C GLN A 34 -4.80 12.77 5.65
N VAL A 35 -3.85 11.83 5.60
CA VAL A 35 -3.80 10.79 4.58
C VAL A 35 -4.14 9.42 5.18
N HIS A 36 -5.22 8.81 4.68
CA HIS A 36 -5.62 7.48 5.08
C HIS A 36 -4.75 6.42 4.41
N VAL A 37 -4.07 5.59 5.21
CA VAL A 37 -3.31 4.45 4.72
C VAL A 37 -4.11 3.18 4.99
N CYS A 38 -4.49 2.44 3.96
CA CYS A 38 -5.29 1.22 4.08
C CYS A 38 -4.48 0.00 3.64
N ARG A 39 -4.60 -1.13 4.34
CA ARG A 39 -3.95 -2.39 3.87
C ARG A 39 -4.61 -2.88 2.59
N GLY A 40 -3.80 -3.25 1.60
CA GLY A 40 -4.26 -3.84 0.33
C GLY A 40 -4.04 -5.34 0.23
N ALA A 41 -4.19 -5.88 -0.98
CA ALA A 41 -3.98 -7.29 -1.27
C ALA A 41 -2.51 -7.69 -1.01
N GLU A 42 -2.32 -8.73 -0.21
CA GLU A 42 -0.98 -9.20 0.17
C GLU A 42 -0.31 -10.08 -0.90
N LYS A 43 -1.10 -10.57 -1.86
CA LYS A 43 -0.66 -11.47 -2.94
C LYS A 43 -1.27 -11.03 -4.26
N SER A 44 -0.58 -11.31 -5.35
CA SER A 44 -1.14 -11.20 -6.71
C SER A 44 -2.40 -12.05 -6.88
N LEU A 45 -3.23 -11.74 -7.89
CA LEU A 45 -4.48 -12.47 -8.15
C LEU A 45 -4.29 -13.98 -8.35
N LEU A 46 -3.15 -14.39 -8.89
CA LEU A 46 -2.79 -15.79 -9.12
C LEU A 46 -1.96 -16.39 -7.97
N GLY A 47 -1.60 -15.58 -6.95
CA GLY A 47 -0.76 -16.01 -5.83
C GLY A 47 0.70 -16.28 -6.18
N LEU A 48 1.13 -16.00 -7.41
CA LEU A 48 2.46 -16.32 -7.94
C LEU A 48 3.57 -15.39 -7.44
N PHE A 49 3.19 -14.15 -7.15
CA PHE A 49 4.08 -13.12 -6.62
C PHE A 49 3.55 -12.64 -5.27
N GLY A 50 4.42 -12.66 -4.27
CA GLY A 50 4.23 -12.15 -2.91
C GLY A 50 4.98 -10.84 -2.66
N LYS A 51 5.02 -10.41 -1.40
CA LYS A 51 5.61 -9.11 -0.97
C LYS A 51 6.97 -8.83 -1.63
N SER A 52 7.09 -7.64 -2.22
CA SER A 52 8.39 -7.03 -2.48
C SER A 52 9.06 -6.76 -1.15
N GLU A 53 10.37 -7.01 -1.07
CA GLU A 53 11.15 -6.54 0.06
C GLU A 53 11.10 -5.00 0.13
N ASN A 54 11.28 -4.46 1.33
CA ASN A 54 11.26 -3.02 1.58
C ASN A 54 12.33 -2.29 0.78
N LEU A 55 12.29 -0.95 0.82
CA LEU A 55 13.37 -0.15 0.23
C LEU A 55 14.76 -0.62 0.74
N PRO A 56 15.66 -1.05 -0.16
CA PRO A 56 16.95 -1.59 0.22
C PRO A 56 17.82 -0.50 0.88
N GLY A 57 18.55 -0.88 1.93
CA GLY A 57 19.49 0.00 2.63
C GLY A 57 18.91 0.81 3.79
N ILE A 58 17.63 0.62 4.12
CA ILE A 58 17.01 1.26 5.29
C ILE A 58 16.49 0.16 6.22
N ALA A 59 17.09 0.06 7.41
CA ALA A 59 16.56 -0.76 8.49
C ALA A 59 15.34 -0.05 9.09
N TRP A 60 14.15 -0.39 8.61
CA TRP A 60 12.89 0.16 9.09
C TRP A 60 12.48 -0.49 10.42
N THR A 61 13.15 -0.14 11.51
CA THR A 61 12.94 -0.77 12.83
C THR A 61 11.78 -0.15 13.62
N ARG A 62 11.06 0.83 13.06
CA ARG A 62 10.02 1.57 13.77
C ARG A 62 8.64 1.05 13.40
N LYS A 63 8.05 0.28 14.31
CA LYS A 63 6.65 -0.13 14.26
C LYS A 63 5.77 1.13 14.31
N MET A 64 5.08 1.43 13.20
CA MET A 64 4.10 2.52 13.13
C MET A 64 2.72 1.97 13.44
N ASP A 65 2.44 1.78 14.72
CA ASP A 65 1.10 1.46 15.20
C ASP A 65 0.24 2.73 15.21
N GLY A 66 -0.90 2.72 14.50
CA GLY A 66 -1.93 3.77 14.61
C GLY A 66 -2.27 4.59 13.36
N HIS A 67 -1.54 4.44 12.25
CA HIS A 67 -1.81 5.18 11.00
C HIS A 67 -2.49 4.34 9.90
N VAL A 68 -2.61 3.03 10.12
CA VAL A 68 -3.26 2.11 9.18
C VAL A 68 -4.74 1.99 9.52
N GLN A 69 -5.60 2.28 8.55
CA GLN A 69 -7.04 2.12 8.65
C GLN A 69 -7.42 0.63 8.71
N ALA A 70 -8.47 0.33 9.47
CA ALA A 70 -9.06 -1.00 9.51
C ALA A 70 -9.76 -1.38 8.19
N GLU A 71 -10.20 -0.38 7.42
CA GLU A 71 -10.82 -0.58 6.12
C GLU A 71 -9.79 -1.12 5.10
N HIS A 72 -10.19 -2.13 4.33
CA HIS A 72 -9.35 -2.67 3.26
C HIS A 72 -9.24 -1.66 2.10
N SER A 73 -8.05 -1.53 1.52
CA SER A 73 -7.75 -0.56 0.45
C SER A 73 -8.73 -0.65 -0.73
N VAL A 74 -9.15 -1.86 -1.11
CA VAL A 74 -10.12 -2.06 -2.19
C VAL A 74 -11.50 -1.47 -1.85
N SER A 75 -11.99 -1.68 -0.62
CA SER A 75 -13.27 -1.12 -0.17
C SER A 75 -13.20 0.40 -0.08
N SER A 76 -12.11 0.91 0.49
CA SER A 76 -11.87 2.35 0.59
C SER A 76 -11.79 3.01 -0.80
N LEU A 77 -11.14 2.36 -1.77
CA LEU A 77 -11.08 2.85 -3.15
C LEU A 77 -12.46 2.95 -3.79
N ILE A 78 -13.25 1.87 -3.74
CA ILE A 78 -14.62 1.85 -4.31
C ILE A 78 -15.48 2.93 -3.65
N ARG A 79 -15.44 3.01 -2.32
CA ARG A 79 -16.21 3.99 -1.55
C ARG A 79 -15.84 5.43 -1.93
N CYS A 80 -14.55 5.78 -1.91
CA CYS A 80 -14.09 7.13 -2.24
C CYS A 80 -14.47 7.56 -3.67
N VAL A 81 -14.35 6.63 -4.65
CA VAL A 81 -14.70 6.91 -6.05
C VAL A 81 -16.21 7.08 -6.23
N ASN A 82 -17.01 6.25 -5.59
CA ASN A 82 -18.48 6.33 -5.70
C ASN A 82 -19.08 7.52 -4.93
N GLU A 83 -18.44 7.95 -3.83
CA GLU A 83 -18.83 9.16 -3.11
C GLU A 83 -18.49 10.44 -3.90
N ASN A 84 -17.48 10.41 -4.78
CA ASN A 84 -16.97 11.58 -5.51
C ASN A 84 -16.74 11.27 -7.01
N PRO A 85 -17.82 10.95 -7.76
CA PRO A 85 -17.69 10.55 -9.15
C PRO A 85 -17.17 11.70 -10.03
N GLY A 86 -16.16 11.42 -10.85
CA GLY A 86 -15.52 12.39 -11.75
C GLY A 86 -14.50 13.31 -11.07
N GLU A 87 -14.26 13.17 -9.77
CA GLU A 87 -13.33 14.03 -9.01
C GLU A 87 -11.99 13.35 -8.71
N ILE A 88 -12.00 12.02 -8.54
CA ILE A 88 -10.83 11.26 -8.11
C ILE A 88 -9.93 10.87 -9.28
N SER A 89 -8.66 11.27 -9.24
CA SER A 89 -7.59 10.75 -10.09
C SER A 89 -6.85 9.62 -9.36
N LEU A 90 -6.81 8.42 -9.96
CA LEU A 90 -6.13 7.26 -9.38
C LEU A 90 -4.74 7.09 -9.99
N VAL A 91 -3.72 7.06 -9.13
CA VAL A 91 -2.32 6.83 -9.54
C VAL A 91 -1.86 5.46 -9.05
N CYS A 92 -1.51 4.57 -9.98
CA CYS A 92 -1.03 3.23 -9.69
C CYS A 92 0.50 3.15 -9.85
N LEU A 93 1.20 3.13 -8.71
CA LEU A 93 2.67 3.09 -8.62
C LEU A 93 3.25 1.68 -8.39
N GLY A 94 2.39 0.68 -8.24
CA GLY A 94 2.79 -0.70 -7.94
C GLY A 94 1.88 -1.71 -8.63
N PRO A 95 1.89 -2.98 -8.19
CA PRO A 95 1.06 -4.02 -8.78
C PRO A 95 -0.42 -3.64 -8.82
N LEU A 96 -1.06 -3.82 -9.97
CA LEU A 96 -2.46 -3.42 -10.20
C LEU A 96 -3.49 -4.33 -9.50
N THR A 97 -3.07 -5.16 -8.53
CA THR A 97 -3.91 -6.14 -7.86
C THR A 97 -5.12 -5.48 -7.18
N ASN A 98 -4.91 -4.37 -6.46
CA ASN A 98 -6.00 -3.67 -5.77
C ASN A 98 -7.01 -3.09 -6.78
N LEU A 99 -6.52 -2.50 -7.88
CA LEU A 99 -7.38 -1.97 -8.94
C LEU A 99 -8.17 -3.10 -9.62
N ALA A 100 -7.53 -4.22 -9.93
CA ALA A 100 -8.19 -5.35 -10.56
C ALA A 100 -9.25 -6.00 -9.65
N LEU A 101 -9.00 -6.07 -8.34
CA LEU A 101 -10.01 -6.49 -7.36
C LEU A 101 -11.17 -5.50 -7.27
N ALA A 102 -10.87 -4.19 -7.28
CA ALA A 102 -11.90 -3.16 -7.23
C ALA A 102 -12.83 -3.22 -8.46
N LEU A 103 -12.25 -3.33 -9.67
CA LEU A 103 -13.01 -3.50 -10.91
C LEU A 103 -13.86 -4.77 -10.96
N ARG A 104 -13.40 -5.85 -10.30
CA ARG A 104 -14.19 -7.09 -10.18
C ARG A 104 -15.39 -6.95 -9.26
N LEU A 105 -15.28 -6.15 -8.21
CA LEU A 105 -16.36 -5.91 -7.25
C LEU A 105 -17.34 -4.85 -7.75
N ASP A 106 -16.82 -3.79 -8.35
CA ASP A 106 -17.59 -2.70 -8.93
C ASP A 106 -16.95 -2.25 -10.26
N PRO A 107 -17.50 -2.68 -11.40
CA PRO A 107 -17.00 -2.28 -12.72
C PRO A 107 -17.18 -0.79 -13.02
N LEU A 108 -18.12 -0.11 -12.36
CA LEU A 108 -18.44 1.30 -12.61
C LEU A 108 -17.37 2.25 -12.07
N ILE A 109 -16.44 1.77 -11.23
CA ILE A 109 -15.35 2.64 -10.75
C ILE A 109 -14.53 3.21 -11.90
N ALA A 110 -14.35 2.45 -12.99
CA ALA A 110 -13.56 2.91 -14.13
C ALA A 110 -14.19 4.13 -14.82
N THR A 111 -15.52 4.16 -14.86
CA THR A 111 -16.28 5.28 -15.44
C THR A 111 -16.39 6.46 -14.48
N ASN A 112 -16.29 6.20 -13.17
CA ASN A 112 -16.43 7.21 -12.13
C ASN A 112 -15.10 7.90 -11.78
N LEU A 113 -13.96 7.41 -12.29
CA LEU A 113 -12.67 8.07 -12.13
C LEU A 113 -12.57 9.28 -13.06
N ARG A 114 -11.95 10.35 -12.57
CA ARG A 114 -11.52 11.48 -13.40
C ARG A 114 -10.41 11.07 -14.36
N GLU A 115 -9.42 10.37 -13.83
CA GLU A 115 -8.21 9.98 -14.52
C GLU A 115 -7.63 8.71 -13.88
N LEU A 116 -7.05 7.84 -14.71
CA LEU A 116 -6.32 6.65 -14.27
C LEU A 116 -4.91 6.69 -14.84
N ILE A 117 -3.92 6.85 -13.96
CA ILE A 117 -2.49 6.91 -14.31
C ILE A 117 -1.83 5.62 -13.87
N ILE A 118 -1.28 4.87 -14.82
CA ILE A 118 -0.60 3.60 -14.56
C ILE A 118 0.88 3.78 -14.86
N VAL A 119 1.72 3.52 -13.85
CA VAL A 119 3.17 3.44 -14.03
C VAL A 119 3.55 1.98 -14.16
N GLY A 120 3.84 1.54 -15.37
CA GLY A 120 4.26 0.17 -15.65
C GLY A 120 4.02 -0.24 -17.10
N GLY A 121 4.62 -1.37 -17.49
CA GLY A 121 4.62 -1.87 -18.86
C GLY A 121 6.00 -1.75 -19.51
N ASN A 122 6.27 -2.64 -20.47
CA ASN A 122 7.41 -2.56 -21.36
C ASN A 122 6.88 -2.38 -22.78
N ILE A 123 7.47 -1.46 -23.54
CA ILE A 123 7.09 -1.17 -24.93
C ILE A 123 8.00 -1.88 -25.94
N GLU A 124 9.04 -2.56 -25.46
CA GLU A 124 9.90 -3.47 -26.22
C GLU A 124 9.37 -4.90 -26.17
#